data_AF-A0A0B1SJN7-F1
#
_entry.id   AF-A0A0B1SJN7-F1
#
_cell.length_a   1.000
_cell.length_b   1.000
_cell.length_c   1.000
_cell.angle_alpha   90.00
_cell.angle_beta   90.00
_cell.angle_gamma   90.00
#
_symmetry.space_group_name_H-M   'P 1'
#
loop_
_entity.id
_entity.type
_entity.pdbx_description
1 polymer ?
#
loop_
_entity_poly.entity_id
_entity_poly.type
_entity_poly.pdbx_seq_one_letter_code
_entity_poly.pdbx_strand_id
1 'polypeptide(L)'
;MPQFLSPEAQSLLRALFKRNAVNRLGAGPDGIEEIKRHPFFASIDFNRLLNKEISPPFKPAVTTIDSTLYFDPEFTKRTPKDSPAVPPSATAHELFRGFSFVSPAVVEERKDEKKVRTIPTAKTHPITDDYILKEVSPEVH
;
A
#
# COMPACT_ATOMS: atom_id res chain seq x y z
N MET A 1 -10.89 8.60 28.32
CA MET A 1 -10.05 9.04 27.18
C MET A 1 -8.89 9.84 27.73
N PRO A 2 -7.67 9.67 27.20
CA PRO A 2 -6.50 10.45 27.65
C PRO A 2 -6.73 11.96 27.46
N GLN A 3 -6.32 12.76 28.44
CA GLN A 3 -6.58 14.21 28.46
C GLN A 3 -5.68 15.01 27.50
N PHE A 4 -4.55 14.45 27.06
CA PHE A 4 -3.63 15.11 26.12
C PHE A 4 -4.13 15.13 24.68
N LEU A 5 -5.23 14.43 24.37
CA LEU A 5 -5.83 14.40 23.06
C LEU A 5 -6.82 15.55 22.88
N SER A 6 -6.84 16.16 21.69
CA SER A 6 -7.83 17.20 21.36
C SER A 6 -9.26 16.63 21.43
N PRO A 7 -10.29 17.47 21.68
CA PRO A 7 -11.68 17.03 21.71
C PRO A 7 -12.10 16.28 20.44
N GLU A 8 -11.64 16.74 19.27
CA GLU A 8 -11.92 16.14 17.96
C GLU A 8 -11.28 14.76 17.85
N ALA A 9 -10.03 14.61 18.29
CA ALA A 9 -9.34 13.32 18.33
C ALA A 9 -10.04 12.33 19.27
N GLN A 10 -10.48 12.80 20.43
CA GLN A 10 -11.24 11.98 21.37
C GLN A 10 -12.58 11.54 20.78
N SER A 11 -13.30 12.45 20.11
CA SER A 11 -14.56 12.15 19.42
C SER A 11 -14.37 11.08 18.36
N LEU A 12 -13.35 11.23 17.50
CA LEU A 12 -13.05 10.30 16.43
C LEU A 12 -12.82 8.88 16.99
N LEU A 13 -11.94 8.75 17.99
CA LEU A 13 -11.62 7.45 18.59
C LEU A 13 -12.85 6.79 19.24
N ARG A 14 -13.72 7.56 19.91
CA ARG A 14 -14.97 7.03 20.48
C ARG A 14 -15.93 6.52 19.40
N ALA A 15 -15.97 7.18 18.26
CA ALA A 15 -16.85 6.81 17.14
C ALA A 15 -16.30 5.59 16.37
N LEU A 16 -14.97 5.51 16.18
CA LEU A 16 -14.31 4.35 15.55
C LEU A 16 -14.28 3.10 16.44
N PHE A 17 -14.18 3.25 17.76
CA PHE A 17 -14.09 2.12 18.70
C PHE A 17 -15.43 1.71 19.31
N LYS A 18 -16.54 1.96 18.60
CA LYS A 18 -17.83 1.40 18.99
C LYS A 18 -17.78 -0.12 18.91
N ARG A 19 -18.18 -0.77 20.00
CA ARG A 19 -18.21 -2.24 20.12
C ARG A 19 -19.11 -2.88 19.06
N ASN A 20 -20.29 -2.29 18.85
CA ASN A 20 -21.19 -2.72 17.79
C ASN A 20 -20.70 -2.15 16.44
N ALA A 21 -20.39 -3.04 15.49
CA ALA A 21 -19.85 -2.67 14.19
C ALA A 21 -20.80 -1.76 13.39
N VAL A 22 -22.12 -1.96 13.47
CA VAL A 22 -23.09 -1.13 12.74
C VAL A 22 -23.17 0.31 13.24
N ASN A 23 -22.72 0.55 14.48
CA ASN A 23 -22.69 1.88 15.08
C ASN A 23 -21.32 2.55 14.95
N ARG A 24 -20.36 1.90 14.29
CA ARG A 24 -19.03 2.44 14.09
C ARG A 24 -19.08 3.55 13.03
N LEU A 25 -18.31 4.61 13.25
CA LEU A 25 -18.12 5.65 12.24
C LEU A 25 -17.69 5.02 10.90
N GLY A 26 -18.42 5.32 9.84
CA GLY A 26 -18.20 4.78 8.49
C GLY A 26 -18.85 3.43 8.20
N ALA A 27 -19.67 2.89 9.11
CA ALA A 27 -20.49 1.70 8.87
C ALA A 27 -21.91 2.03 8.34
N GLY A 28 -22.29 3.32 8.31
CA GLY A 28 -23.55 3.78 7.76
C GLY A 28 -23.59 3.79 6.23
N PRO A 29 -24.72 4.20 5.63
CA PRO A 29 -24.89 4.23 4.17
C PRO A 29 -23.91 5.18 3.45
N ASP A 30 -23.45 6.22 4.14
CA ASP A 30 -22.46 7.18 3.63
C ASP A 30 -21.01 6.65 3.69
N GLY A 31 -20.78 5.55 4.41
CA GLY A 31 -19.49 4.89 4.51
C GLY A 31 -18.32 5.84 4.80
N ILE A 32 -17.33 5.84 3.91
CA ILE A 32 -16.11 6.64 4.04
C ILE A 32 -16.37 8.15 4.12
N GLU A 33 -17.45 8.65 3.52
CA GLU A 33 -17.74 10.09 3.51
C GLU A 33 -18.07 10.61 4.91
N GLU A 34 -18.61 9.76 5.79
CA GLU A 34 -18.79 10.09 7.21
C GLU A 34 -17.45 10.32 7.91
N ILE A 35 -16.43 9.50 7.58
CA ILE A 35 -15.08 9.62 8.12
C ILE A 35 -14.42 10.89 7.61
N LYS A 36 -14.49 11.16 6.29
CA LYS A 36 -13.88 12.36 5.69
C LYS A 36 -14.47 13.65 6.25
N ARG A 37 -15.77 13.68 6.54
CA ARG A 37 -16.46 14.85 7.13
C ARG A 37 -16.22 15.04 8.62
N HIS A 38 -15.61 14.08 9.31
CA HIS A 38 -15.40 14.19 10.76
C HIS A 38 -14.49 15.38 11.09
N PRO A 39 -14.80 16.20 12.13
CA PRO A 39 -14.05 17.43 12.45
C PRO A 39 -12.54 17.26 12.63
N PHE A 40 -12.10 16.08 13.07
CA PHE A 40 -10.67 15.74 13.18
C PHE A 40 -9.92 15.88 11.84
N PHE A 41 -10.58 15.65 10.71
CA PHE A 41 -10.00 15.73 9.37
C PHE A 41 -10.33 17.04 8.64
N ALA A 42 -10.92 18.03 9.31
CA ALA A 42 -11.37 19.28 8.68
C ALA A 42 -10.22 20.08 8.00
N SER A 43 -8.97 19.87 8.40
CA SER A 43 -7.80 20.49 7.80
C SER A 43 -7.25 19.76 6.56
N ILE A 44 -7.78 18.58 6.24
CA ILE A 44 -7.27 17.73 5.15
C ILE A 44 -8.13 17.92 3.90
N ASP A 45 -7.50 18.33 2.80
CA ASP A 45 -8.06 18.20 1.47
C ASP A 45 -7.76 16.78 0.94
N PHE A 46 -8.79 15.94 0.88
CA PHE A 46 -8.63 14.54 0.47
C PHE A 46 -8.25 14.37 -1.00
N ASN A 47 -8.61 15.31 -1.88
CA ASN A 47 -8.22 15.24 -3.30
C ASN A 47 -6.73 15.53 -3.44
N ARG A 48 -6.25 16.59 -2.76
CA ARG A 48 -4.82 16.93 -2.73
C ARG A 48 -3.99 15.86 -2.05
N LEU A 49 -4.53 15.23 -0.99
CA LEU A 49 -3.89 14.09 -0.33
C LEU A 49 -3.72 12.91 -1.31
N LEU A 50 -4.78 12.55 -2.03
CA LEU A 50 -4.77 11.46 -3.01
C LEU A 50 -3.78 11.72 -4.14
N ASN A 51 -3.70 12.96 -4.62
CA ASN A 51 -2.75 13.39 -5.64
C ASN A 51 -1.30 13.57 -5.12
N LYS A 52 -1.04 13.25 -3.84
CA LYS A 52 0.29 13.39 -3.20
C LYS A 52 0.81 14.85 -3.20
N GLU A 53 -0.10 15.82 -3.17
CA GLU A 53 0.21 17.27 -3.17
C GLU A 53 0.38 17.87 -1.76
N ILE A 54 0.10 17.09 -0.72
CA ILE A 54 0.30 17.49 0.68
C ILE A 54 1.66 16.95 1.14
N SER A 55 2.54 17.84 1.61
CA SER A 55 3.83 17.42 2.17
C SER A 55 3.61 16.56 3.41
N PRO A 56 4.23 15.37 3.51
CA PRO A 56 4.12 14.54 4.70
C PRO A 56 4.75 15.26 5.91
N PRO A 57 4.20 15.09 7.13
CA PRO A 57 4.73 15.72 8.33
C PRO A 57 6.08 15.15 8.77
N PHE A 58 6.41 13.94 8.30
CA PHE A 58 7.66 13.27 8.56
C PHE A 58 8.27 12.79 7.25
N LYS A 59 9.53 13.15 7.02
CA LYS A 59 10.34 12.66 5.91
C LYS A 59 11.42 11.72 6.46
N PRO A 60 11.39 10.41 6.16
CA PRO A 60 12.41 9.48 6.61
C PRO A 60 13.80 9.90 6.13
N ALA A 61 14.80 9.76 7.00
CA ALA A 61 16.19 10.07 6.70
C ALA A 61 16.85 8.88 5.97
N VAL A 62 16.60 8.77 4.67
CA VAL A 62 17.25 7.76 3.80
C VAL A 62 18.47 8.41 3.17
N THR A 63 19.66 7.98 3.58
CA THR A 63 20.94 8.56 3.14
C THR A 63 21.59 7.82 1.96
N THR A 64 21.29 6.54 1.81
CA THR A 64 21.85 5.66 0.78
C THR A 64 20.76 4.77 0.19
N ILE A 65 21.01 4.26 -1.03
CA ILE A 65 20.09 3.33 -1.70
C ILE A 65 19.88 2.03 -0.92
N ASP A 66 20.90 1.61 -0.17
CA ASP A 66 20.87 0.39 0.66
C ASP A 66 20.57 0.70 2.14
N SER A 67 19.99 1.85 2.45
CA SER A 67 19.75 2.24 3.85
C SER A 67 18.72 1.32 4.50
N THR A 68 19.13 0.59 5.53
CA THR A 68 18.26 -0.30 6.29
C THR A 68 17.80 0.30 7.63
N LEU A 69 17.87 1.63 7.81
CA LEU A 69 17.67 2.31 9.09
C LEU A 69 16.29 2.02 9.73
N TYR A 70 15.26 1.89 8.90
CA TYR A 70 13.88 1.65 9.34
C TYR A 70 13.46 0.18 9.27
N PHE A 71 14.40 -0.74 9.04
CA PHE A 71 14.17 -2.18 9.10
C PHE A 71 14.70 -2.73 10.41
N ASP A 72 14.02 -3.71 10.99
CA ASP A 72 14.50 -4.38 12.19
C ASP A 72 15.82 -5.12 11.89
N PRO A 73 16.89 -4.90 12.70
CA PRO A 73 18.14 -5.64 12.59
C PRO A 73 17.98 -7.17 12.62
N GLU A 74 16.91 -7.69 13.22
CA GLU A 74 16.58 -9.12 13.21
C GLU A 74 16.48 -9.66 11.78
N PHE A 75 15.98 -8.88 10.82
CA PHE A 75 15.84 -9.29 9.42
C PHE A 75 17.07 -8.95 8.59
N THR A 76 17.65 -7.76 8.77
CA THR A 76 18.77 -7.30 7.94
C THR A 76 20.08 -8.05 8.22
N LYS A 77 20.18 -8.68 9.41
CA LYS A 77 21.32 -9.56 9.77
C LYS A 77 21.12 -11.01 9.33
N ARG A 78 19.92 -11.42 8.91
CA ARG A 78 19.69 -12.77 8.41
C ARG A 78 20.29 -12.91 7.02
N THR A 79 20.80 -14.10 6.72
CA THR A 79 21.22 -14.42 5.35
C THR A 79 19.98 -14.52 4.47
N PRO A 80 19.94 -13.88 3.29
CA PRO A 80 18.82 -13.99 2.35
C PRO A 80 18.87 -15.37 1.68
N LYS A 81 18.40 -16.38 2.39
CA LYS A 81 18.32 -17.76 1.92
C LYS A 81 16.93 -18.28 2.18
N ASP A 82 16.39 -18.95 1.17
CA ASP A 82 15.16 -19.69 1.33
C ASP A 82 15.37 -20.85 2.30
N SER A 83 14.35 -21.12 3.10
CA SER A 83 14.33 -22.33 3.92
C SER A 83 14.30 -23.56 3.00
N PRO A 84 14.97 -24.67 3.38
CA PRO A 84 14.80 -25.93 2.67
C PRO A 84 13.31 -26.32 2.62
N ALA A 85 12.78 -26.60 1.44
CA ALA A 85 11.40 -27.01 1.23
C ALA A 85 11.35 -28.36 0.52
N VAL A 86 10.33 -29.17 0.85
CA VAL A 86 10.03 -30.40 0.11
C VAL A 86 9.49 -30.02 -1.26
N PRO A 87 9.88 -30.71 -2.36
CA PRO A 87 9.32 -30.45 -3.66
C PRO A 87 7.78 -30.53 -3.63
N PRO A 88 7.06 -29.62 -4.30
CA PRO A 88 5.61 -29.68 -4.35
C PRO A 88 5.13 -30.98 -4.99
N SER A 89 3.91 -31.41 -4.64
CA SER A 89 3.30 -32.59 -5.27
C SER A 89 3.14 -32.40 -6.78
N ALA A 90 3.10 -33.50 -7.53
CA ALA A 90 2.97 -33.46 -8.98
C ALA A 90 1.72 -32.68 -9.47
N THR A 91 0.64 -32.67 -8.69
CA THR A 91 -0.61 -31.97 -8.99
C THR A 91 -0.63 -30.50 -8.56
N ALA A 92 0.39 -30.02 -7.81
CA ALA A 92 0.41 -28.66 -7.30
C ALA A 92 0.35 -27.59 -8.41
N HIS A 93 0.84 -27.90 -9.61
CA HIS A 93 0.80 -26.99 -10.75
C HIS A 93 -0.63 -26.61 -11.19
N GLU A 94 -1.62 -27.48 -10.94
CA GLU A 94 -3.03 -27.21 -11.24
C GLU A 94 -3.62 -26.17 -10.29
N LEU A 95 -3.21 -26.19 -9.01
CA LEU A 95 -3.68 -25.24 -7.98
C LEU A 95 -3.26 -23.80 -8.28
N PHE A 96 -2.14 -23.61 -8.97
CA PHE A 96 -1.56 -22.29 -9.27
C PHE A 96 -1.68 -21.91 -10.75
N ARG A 97 -2.57 -22.56 -11.51
CA ARG A 97 -2.81 -22.19 -12.91
C ARG A 97 -3.32 -20.74 -12.97
N GLY A 98 -2.63 -19.90 -13.76
CA GLY A 98 -2.95 -18.47 -13.89
C GLY A 98 -2.33 -17.57 -12.80
N PHE A 99 -1.46 -18.12 -11.94
CA PHE A 99 -0.77 -17.32 -10.91
C PHE A 99 0.24 -16.32 -11.50
N SER A 100 0.85 -16.66 -12.64
CA SER A 100 1.82 -15.77 -13.28
C SER A 100 1.16 -14.49 -13.78
N PHE A 101 1.60 -13.35 -13.25
CA PHE A 101 1.14 -12.02 -13.63
C PHE A 101 2.32 -11.09 -13.87
N VAL A 102 2.21 -10.23 -14.88
CA VAL A 102 3.10 -9.10 -15.10
C VAL A 102 2.23 -7.86 -15.23
N SER A 103 2.47 -6.86 -14.39
CA SER A 103 1.72 -5.60 -14.44
C SER A 103 1.86 -4.95 -15.82
N PRO A 104 0.75 -4.62 -16.51
CA PRO A 104 0.79 -3.90 -17.78
C PRO A 104 1.55 -2.58 -17.70
N ALA A 105 1.49 -1.86 -16.58
CA ALA A 105 2.21 -0.60 -16.37
C ALA A 105 3.73 -0.77 -16.58
N VAL A 106 4.30 -1.86 -16.04
CA VAL A 106 5.72 -2.20 -16.19
C VAL A 106 6.07 -2.62 -17.63
N VAL A 107 5.09 -3.08 -18.41
CA VAL A 107 5.27 -3.43 -19.83
C VAL A 107 5.22 -2.18 -20.71
N GLU A 108 4.40 -1.20 -20.35
CA GLU A 108 4.27 0.07 -21.08
C GLU A 108 5.47 1.00 -20.85
N GLU A 109 5.97 1.13 -19.62
CA GLU A 109 7.20 1.89 -19.32
C GLU A 109 8.40 1.38 -20.15
N ARG A 110 8.52 0.05 -20.33
CA ARG A 110 9.57 -0.58 -21.15
C ARG A 110 9.43 -0.35 -22.66
N LYS A 111 8.26 0.10 -23.16
CA LYS A 111 8.08 0.48 -24.57
C LYS A 111 8.61 1.89 -24.83
N ASP A 112 8.50 2.79 -23.85
CA ASP A 112 8.97 4.17 -23.95
C ASP A 112 10.49 4.32 -23.75
N GLU A 113 11.12 3.42 -23.00
CA GLU A 113 12.58 3.35 -22.83
C GLU A 113 13.34 3.02 -24.13
N LYS A 114 12.67 2.46 -25.17
CA LYS A 114 13.33 2.05 -26.42
C LYS A 114 13.79 3.22 -27.31
N LYS A 115 13.55 4.49 -26.95
CA LYS A 115 13.96 5.64 -27.77
C LYS A 115 15.25 6.35 -27.34
N VAL A 116 15.90 6.03 -26.21
CA VAL A 116 17.10 6.79 -25.78
C VAL A 116 18.21 5.92 -25.16
N ARG A 117 19.29 5.77 -25.94
CA ARG A 117 20.73 5.59 -25.60
C ARG A 117 21.26 4.24 -25.08
N THR A 118 22.23 3.74 -25.83
CA THR A 118 23.15 2.62 -25.57
C THR A 118 24.29 3.01 -24.61
N ILE A 119 24.39 2.45 -23.38
CA ILE A 119 25.62 2.24 -22.54
C ILE A 119 25.33 1.12 -21.48
N PRO A 120 26.27 0.24 -21.05
CA PRO A 120 25.94 -1.07 -20.44
C PRO A 120 25.88 -1.15 -18.90
N THR A 121 25.05 -2.11 -18.44
CA THR A 121 25.07 -2.89 -17.16
C THR A 121 25.19 -2.16 -15.81
N ALA A 122 24.08 -2.03 -15.08
CA ALA A 122 23.72 -2.81 -13.88
C ALA A 122 22.40 -2.26 -13.31
N LYS A 123 21.50 -3.16 -12.91
CA LYS A 123 20.08 -2.90 -12.71
C LYS A 123 19.79 -2.13 -11.42
N THR A 124 19.06 -1.02 -11.54
CA THR A 124 18.23 -0.45 -10.48
C THR A 124 16.90 -0.04 -11.12
N HIS A 125 15.78 -0.16 -10.40
CA HIS A 125 14.73 0.87 -10.32
C HIS A 125 13.58 0.45 -9.37
N PRO A 126 12.84 1.45 -8.86
CA PRO A 126 12.29 1.50 -7.50
C PRO A 126 10.88 0.91 -7.37
N ILE A 127 10.55 0.48 -6.16
CA ILE A 127 9.20 0.07 -5.76
C ILE A 127 8.40 1.33 -5.40
N THR A 128 7.38 1.63 -6.21
CA THR A 128 6.28 2.53 -5.82
C THR A 128 4.98 1.77 -6.02
N ASP A 129 4.51 1.11 -4.96
CA ASP A 129 3.24 0.40 -4.92
C ASP A 129 2.08 1.39 -4.73
N ASP A 130 1.29 1.63 -5.77
CA ASP A 130 -0.09 2.12 -5.63
C ASP A 130 -1.03 0.98 -6.07
N TYR A 131 -1.78 0.39 -5.12
CA TYR A 131 -2.74 -0.68 -5.36
C TYR A 131 -4.08 -0.09 -5.84
N ILE A 132 -4.52 -0.42 -7.05
CA ILE A 132 -5.89 -0.16 -7.52
C ILE A 132 -6.67 -1.48 -7.59
N LEU A 133 -7.65 -1.65 -6.70
CA LEU A 133 -8.65 -2.70 -6.77
C LEU A 133 -9.59 -2.42 -7.95
N LYS A 134 -9.63 -3.32 -8.94
CA LYS A 134 -10.70 -3.35 -9.95
C LYS A 134 -11.59 -4.56 -9.71
N GLU A 135 -12.86 -4.30 -9.44
CA GLU A 135 -13.91 -5.31 -9.40
C GLU A 135 -14.11 -5.92 -10.78
N VAL A 136 -14.31 -7.24 -10.83
CA VAL A 136 -14.57 -7.98 -12.06
C VAL A 136 -16.08 -8.11 -12.23
N SER A 137 -16.63 -7.49 -13.28
CA SER A 137 -17.99 -7.79 -13.76
C SER A 137 -17.98 -9.08 -14.59
N PRO A 138 -18.99 -9.96 -14.47
CA PRO A 138 -19.07 -11.18 -15.25
C PRO A 138 -19.79 -10.90 -16.57
N GLU A 139 -19.10 -11.01 -17.71
CA GLU A 139 -19.78 -11.08 -19.00
C GLU A 139 -19.94 -12.53 -19.47
N VAL A 140 -21.22 -12.83 -19.68
CA VAL A 140 -21.84 -13.98 -20.30
C VAL A 140 -21.50 -13.99 -21.79
N HIS A 141 -21.11 -15.14 -22.35
CA HIS A 141 -21.73 -15.81 -23.51
C HIS A 141 -21.00 -17.13 -23.79
#